data_AF-A0A415D599-F1
#
_entry.id   AF-A0A415D599-F1
#
_cell.length_a   1.000
_cell.length_b   1.000
_cell.length_c   1.000
_cell.angle_alpha   90.00
_cell.angle_beta   90.00
_cell.angle_gamma   90.00
#
_symmetry.space_group_name_H-M   'P 1'
#
loop_
_entity.id
_entity.type
_entity.pdbx_description
1 polymer ?
#
loop_
_entity_poly.entity_id
_entity_poly.type
_entity_poly.pdbx_seq_one_letter_code
_entity_poly.pdbx_strand_id
1 'polypeptide(L)'
;MRLIDADAEIEKMSEEMTRAMAEIARWEQRKTDADTTLYDIEAKIVQLQKNIVDCNKEIKILRLYNTAYDVDKVLKQLEEELKLADEEKQRCARENPLQFDSAKGYASGIATAIEIVKGGGINE
;
A
#
# COMPACT_ATOMS: atom_id res chain seq x y z
N MET A 1 -0.64 -7.58 -1.49
CA MET A 1 -1.09 -6.20 -1.20
C MET A 1 -0.43 -5.68 0.07
N ARG A 2 0.44 -4.66 -0.01
CA ARG A 2 0.78 -3.82 1.15
C ARG A 2 -0.45 -2.97 1.49
N LEU A 3 -0.56 -2.43 2.71
CA LEU A 3 -1.60 -1.43 3.03
C LEU A 3 -1.59 -0.39 1.89
N ILE A 4 -2.74 -0.15 1.25
CA ILE A 4 -2.88 0.82 0.13
C ILE A 4 -2.26 2.17 0.54
N ASP A 5 -2.39 2.52 1.82
CA ASP A 5 -1.83 3.73 2.40
C ASP A 5 -0.30 3.73 2.44
N ALA A 6 0.35 2.59 2.66
CA ALA A 6 1.81 2.50 2.77
C ALA A 6 2.52 2.66 1.42
N ASP A 7 1.97 2.14 0.32
CA ASP A 7 2.56 2.34 -1.01
C ASP A 7 2.39 3.80 -1.48
N ALA A 8 1.23 4.42 -1.21
CA ALA A 8 1.01 5.85 -1.48
C ALA A 8 1.92 6.76 -0.62
N GLU A 9 2.14 6.39 0.64
CA GLU A 9 3.04 7.11 1.55
C GLU A 9 4.52 6.93 1.12
N ILE A 10 4.92 5.73 0.67
CA ILE A 10 6.24 5.49 0.07
C ILE A 10 6.43 6.34 -1.20
N GLU A 11 5.43 6.43 -2.07
CA GLU A 11 5.48 7.25 -3.28
C GLU A 11 5.65 8.73 -2.94
N LYS A 12 4.84 9.25 -2.02
CA LYS A 12 4.94 10.62 -1.50
C LYS A 12 6.32 10.90 -0.90
N MET A 13 6.84 10.00 -0.07
CA MET A 13 8.18 10.12 0.51
C MET A 13 9.28 10.09 -0.57
N SER A 14 9.12 9.27 -1.61
CA SER A 14 10.04 9.20 -2.75
C SER A 14 10.06 10.51 -3.55
N GLU A 15 8.91 11.13 -3.76
CA GLU A 15 8.83 12.45 -4.38
C GLU A 15 9.48 13.54 -3.54
N GLU A 16 9.23 13.55 -2.23
CA GLU A 16 9.85 14.49 -1.29
C GLU A 16 11.37 14.34 -1.29
N MET A 17 11.88 13.11 -1.32
CA MET A 17 13.31 12.83 -1.45
C MET A 17 13.88 13.36 -2.77
N THR A 18 13.17 13.18 -3.89
CA THR A 18 13.59 13.68 -5.21
C THR A 18 13.64 15.21 -5.23
N ARG A 19 12.65 15.88 -4.63
CA ARG A 19 12.64 17.35 -4.48
C ARG A 19 13.79 17.84 -3.61
N ALA A 20 14.05 17.17 -2.49
CA ALA A 20 15.17 17.50 -1.60
C ALA A 20 16.52 17.33 -2.33
N MET A 21 16.71 16.25 -3.10
CA MET A 21 17.91 16.04 -3.92
C MET A 21 18.11 17.16 -4.95
N ALA A 22 17.04 17.57 -5.64
CA ALA A 22 17.08 18.68 -6.59
C ALA A 22 17.36 20.04 -5.93
N GLU A 23 16.98 20.21 -4.65
CA GLU A 23 17.30 21.40 -3.88
C GLU A 23 18.77 21.40 -3.44
N ILE A 24 19.31 20.27 -2.97
CA ILE A 24 20.74 20.10 -2.64
C ILE A 24 21.61 20.46 -3.85
N ALA A 25 21.31 19.92 -5.04
CA ALA A 25 22.06 20.20 -6.25
C ALA A 25 22.10 21.70 -6.59
N ARG A 26 20.98 22.41 -6.37
CA ARG A 26 20.92 23.87 -6.54
C ARG A 26 21.77 24.62 -5.51
N TRP A 27 21.79 24.17 -4.26
CA TRP A 27 22.63 24.77 -3.21
C TRP A 27 24.12 24.50 -3.42
N GLU A 28 24.50 23.32 -3.92
CA GLU A 28 25.87 22.99 -4.33
C GLU A 28 26.36 23.90 -5.47
N GLN A 29 25.50 24.17 -6.45
CA GLN A 29 25.80 25.10 -7.55
C GLN A 29 25.90 26.56 -7.07
N ARG A 30 25.17 26.96 -6.03
CA ARG A 30 25.32 28.30 -5.42
C ARG A 30 26.59 28.43 -4.58
N LYS A 31 27.13 27.32 -4.07
CA LYS A 31 28.40 27.27 -3.31
C LYS A 31 29.60 27.65 -4.19
N THR A 32 29.51 27.49 -5.51
CA THR A 32 30.58 27.89 -6.45
C THR A 32 30.54 29.37 -6.85
N ASP A 33 29.41 30.06 -6.61
CA ASP A 33 29.13 31.34 -7.29
C ASP A 33 29.04 32.56 -6.34
N ALA A 34 29.01 32.40 -5.00
CA ALA A 34 28.79 33.52 -4.10
C ALA A 34 29.62 33.49 -2.80
N ASP A 35 30.06 34.68 -2.39
CA ASP A 35 30.66 35.09 -1.10
C ASP A 35 29.63 35.03 0.06
N THR A 36 28.80 33.97 0.06
CA THR A 36 27.88 33.63 1.14
C THR A 36 28.64 32.74 2.11
N THR A 37 28.49 32.99 3.41
CA THR A 37 29.08 32.21 4.50
C THR A 37 28.87 30.71 4.27
N LEU A 38 29.91 30.06 3.76
CA LEU A 38 30.03 28.63 3.47
C LEU A 38 29.36 27.73 4.53
N TYR A 39 29.43 28.19 5.78
CA TYR A 39 28.86 27.59 6.98
C TYR A 39 27.34 27.40 6.94
N ASP A 40 26.56 28.37 6.45
CA ASP A 40 25.09 28.27 6.44
C ASP A 40 24.60 27.29 5.36
N ILE A 41 25.35 27.19 4.26
CA ILE A 41 25.12 26.22 3.20
C ILE A 41 25.46 24.81 3.71
N GLU A 42 26.60 24.64 4.38
CA GLU A 42 27.01 23.37 4.97
C GLU A 42 26.05 22.87 6.05
N ALA A 43 25.56 23.75 6.92
CA ALA A 43 24.55 23.41 7.92
C ALA A 43 23.24 22.90 7.29
N LYS A 44 22.78 23.53 6.21
CA LYS A 44 21.60 23.08 5.45
C LYS A 44 21.84 21.72 4.78
N ILE A 45 23.01 21.51 4.18
CA ILE A 45 23.37 20.24 3.55
C ILE A 45 23.33 19.11 4.58
N VAL A 46 23.93 19.30 5.75
CA VAL A 46 23.94 18.31 6.84
C VAL A 46 22.52 18.01 7.32
N GLN A 47 21.67 19.03 7.47
CA GLN A 47 20.28 18.83 7.87
C GLN A 47 19.49 18.01 6.83
N LEU A 48 19.66 18.32 5.55
CA LEU A 48 18.99 17.60 4.46
C LEU A 48 19.47 16.14 4.39
N GLN A 49 20.77 15.89 4.55
CA GLN A 49 21.32 14.54 4.63
C GLN A 49 20.72 13.74 5.80
N LYS A 50 20.56 14.37 6.97
CA LYS A 50 19.92 13.72 8.12
C LYS A 50 18.48 13.33 7.82
N ASN A 51 17.70 14.25 7.23
CA ASN A 51 16.32 13.98 6.85
C ASN A 51 16.23 12.81 5.86
N ILE A 52 17.12 12.73 4.86
CA ILE A 52 17.18 11.61 3.91
C ILE A 52 17.44 10.28 4.64
N VAL A 53 18.36 10.27 5.60
CA VAL A 53 18.66 9.06 6.38
C VAL A 53 17.45 8.62 7.21
N ASP A 54 16.74 9.56 7.84
CA ASP A 54 15.58 9.24 8.67
C ASP A 54 14.40 8.75 7.81
N CYS A 55 14.11 9.40 6.67
CA CYS A 55 13.13 8.91 5.69
C CYS A 55 13.46 7.49 5.21
N ASN A 56 14.74 7.19 4.94
CA ASN A 56 15.15 5.85 4.52
C ASN A 56 14.90 4.78 5.59
N LYS A 57 15.09 5.10 6.87
CA LYS A 57 14.78 4.17 7.98
C LYS A 57 13.28 3.91 8.04
N GLU A 58 12.47 4.96 7.88
CA GLU A 58 11.02 4.89 7.97
C GLU A 58 10.42 4.12 6.79
N ILE A 59 10.89 4.36 5.55
CA ILE A 59 10.57 3.52 4.38
C ILE A 59 10.94 2.06 4.63
N LYS A 60 12.11 1.79 5.23
CA LYS A 60 12.53 0.42 5.53
C LYS A 60 11.59 -0.24 6.55
N ILE A 61 11.16 0.49 7.58
CA ILE A 61 10.20 0.02 8.57
C ILE A 61 8.84 -0.23 7.92
N LEU A 62 8.32 0.70 7.13
CA LEU A 62 7.04 0.55 6.40
C LEU A 62 7.07 -0.63 5.42
N ARG A 63 8.19 -0.85 4.72
CA ARG A 63 8.38 -2.04 3.86
C ARG A 63 8.44 -3.34 4.66
N LEU A 64 8.85 -3.29 5.93
CA LEU A 64 8.90 -4.44 6.84
C LEU A 64 7.57 -4.68 7.54
N TYR A 65 6.68 -3.68 7.60
CA TYR A 65 5.26 -3.87 7.94
C TYR A 65 4.56 -4.61 6.79
N ASN A 66 4.87 -5.89 6.67
CA ASN A 66 4.00 -6.85 6.02
C ASN A 66 2.77 -7.03 6.91
N THR A 67 1.56 -7.01 6.35
CA THR A 67 0.40 -7.53 7.07
C THR A 67 0.74 -8.94 7.58
N ALA A 68 0.24 -9.35 8.75
CA ALA A 68 0.56 -10.67 9.32
C ALA A 68 0.22 -11.84 8.37
N TYR A 69 -0.59 -11.56 7.34
CA TYR A 69 -1.00 -12.45 6.27
C TYR A 69 -0.80 -11.78 4.90
N ASP A 70 -0.56 -12.60 3.88
CA ASP A 70 -0.47 -12.17 2.48
C ASP A 70 -1.87 -11.93 1.91
N VAL A 71 -2.22 -10.67 1.67
CA VAL A 71 -3.54 -10.27 1.17
C VAL A 71 -3.83 -10.83 -0.22
N ASP A 72 -2.83 -10.95 -1.10
CA ASP A 72 -3.06 -11.49 -2.46
C ASP A 72 -3.39 -12.98 -2.37
N LYS A 73 -2.75 -13.69 -1.43
CA LYS A 73 -3.07 -15.08 -1.11
C LYS A 73 -4.47 -15.23 -0.51
N VAL A 74 -4.89 -14.31 0.36
CA VAL A 74 -6.26 -14.30 0.92
C VAL A 74 -7.29 -14.08 -0.18
N LEU A 75 -7.08 -13.10 -1.07
CA LEU A 75 -7.99 -12.84 -2.20
C LEU A 75 -8.11 -14.07 -3.11
N LYS A 76 -6.99 -14.70 -3.45
CA LYS A 76 -7.00 -15.92 -4.25
C LYS A 76 -7.81 -17.05 -3.60
N GLN A 77 -7.65 -17.27 -2.29
CA GLN A 77 -8.43 -18.27 -1.56
C GLN A 77 -9.93 -17.94 -1.56
N LEU A 78 -10.30 -16.67 -1.39
CA LEU A 78 -11.69 -16.23 -1.45
C LEU A 78 -12.30 -16.37 -2.86
N GLU A 79 -11.54 -16.09 -3.91
CA GLU A 79 -11.98 -16.29 -5.30
C GLU A 79 -12.20 -17.77 -5.64
N GLU A 80 -11.31 -18.65 -5.16
CA GLU A 80 -11.50 -20.10 -5.27
C GLU A 80 -12.76 -20.56 -4.51
N GLU A 81 -12.97 -20.05 -3.30
CA GLU A 81 -14.15 -20.36 -2.48
C GLU A 81 -15.45 -19.85 -3.12
N LEU A 82 -15.43 -18.64 -3.70
CA LEU A 82 -16.58 -18.07 -4.41
C LEU A 82 -16.98 -18.93 -5.60
N LYS A 83 -15.99 -19.44 -6.35
CA LYS A 83 -16.23 -20.35 -7.47
C LYS A 83 -16.94 -21.63 -6.99
N LEU A 84 -16.47 -22.25 -5.92
CA LEU A 84 -17.10 -23.43 -5.33
C LEU A 84 -18.52 -23.14 -4.84
N ALA A 85 -18.74 -21.99 -4.20
CA ALA A 85 -20.04 -21.55 -3.75
C ALA A 85 -21.02 -21.34 -4.93
N ASP A 86 -20.55 -20.80 -6.05
CA ASP A 86 -21.36 -20.63 -7.26
C ASP A 86 -21.71 -21.95 -7.94
N GLU A 87 -20.77 -22.90 -7.99
CA GLU A 87 -21.02 -24.27 -8.48
C GLU A 87 -22.08 -24.97 -7.62
N GLU A 88 -21.98 -24.85 -6.29
CA GLU A 88 -22.97 -25.39 -5.35
C GLU A 88 -24.34 -24.72 -5.48
N LYS A 89 -24.38 -23.39 -5.64
CA LYS A 89 -25.61 -22.66 -5.92
C LYS A 89 -26.29 -23.16 -7.19
N GLN A 90 -25.53 -23.43 -8.25
CA GLN A 90 -26.05 -24.00 -9.50
C GLN A 90 -26.58 -25.43 -9.32
N ARG A 91 -25.87 -26.27 -8.54
CA ARG A 91 -26.31 -27.62 -8.20
C ARG A 91 -27.62 -27.59 -7.42
N CYS A 92 -27.73 -26.79 -6.36
CA CYS A 92 -28.96 -26.65 -5.57
C CYS A 92 -30.14 -26.18 -6.43
N ALA A 93 -29.92 -25.26 -7.37
CA ALA A 93 -30.98 -24.80 -8.28
C ALA A 93 -31.59 -25.93 -9.13
N ARG A 94 -30.79 -26.95 -9.45
CA ARG A 94 -31.21 -28.09 -10.29
C ARG A 94 -31.70 -29.29 -9.47
N GLU A 95 -31.02 -29.59 -8.38
CA GLU A 95 -31.15 -30.88 -7.68
C GLU A 95 -31.77 -30.75 -6.29
N ASN A 96 -31.60 -29.60 -5.62
CA ASN A 96 -32.13 -29.39 -4.28
C ASN A 96 -32.56 -27.93 -4.04
N PRO A 97 -33.70 -27.50 -4.60
CA PRO A 97 -34.14 -26.10 -4.52
C PRO A 97 -34.34 -25.60 -3.09
N LEU A 98 -34.63 -26.48 -2.14
CA LEU A 98 -34.77 -26.13 -0.72
C LEU A 98 -33.48 -25.59 -0.10
N GLN A 99 -32.31 -25.97 -0.63
CA GLN A 99 -31.00 -25.47 -0.18
C GLN A 99 -30.49 -24.28 -1.01
N PHE A 100 -31.18 -23.89 -2.08
CA PHE A 100 -30.72 -22.86 -3.01
C PHE A 100 -30.47 -21.52 -2.31
N ASP A 101 -31.38 -21.06 -1.47
CA ASP A 101 -31.23 -19.78 -0.77
C ASP A 101 -30.04 -19.77 0.18
N SER A 102 -29.72 -20.91 0.82
CA SER A 102 -28.54 -21.06 1.66
C SER A 102 -27.25 -20.98 0.83
N ALA A 103 -27.18 -21.70 -0.29
CA ALA A 103 -26.01 -21.68 -1.17
C ALA A 103 -25.80 -20.29 -1.81
N LYS A 104 -26.90 -19.63 -2.20
CA LYS A 104 -26.89 -18.25 -2.69
C LYS A 104 -26.38 -17.29 -1.62
N GLY A 105 -26.86 -17.40 -0.37
CA GLY A 105 -26.41 -16.57 0.75
C GLY A 105 -24.91 -16.71 1.02
N TYR A 106 -24.38 -17.94 0.99
CA TYR A 106 -22.95 -18.20 1.15
C TYR A 106 -22.12 -17.55 0.04
N ALA A 107 -22.50 -17.75 -1.24
CA ALA A 107 -21.81 -17.12 -2.37
C ALA A 107 -21.82 -15.58 -2.27
N SER A 108 -22.96 -14.98 -1.92
CA SER A 108 -23.06 -13.54 -1.69
C SER A 108 -22.18 -13.06 -0.52
N GLY A 109 -22.07 -13.84 0.54
CA GLY A 109 -21.19 -13.57 1.67
C GLY A 109 -19.71 -13.53 1.25
N ILE A 110 -19.25 -14.52 0.50
CA ILE A 110 -17.87 -14.56 0.00
C ILE A 110 -17.60 -13.40 -0.97
N ALA A 111 -18.53 -13.09 -1.87
CA ALA A 111 -18.38 -11.96 -2.78
C ALA A 111 -18.25 -10.63 -2.01
N THR A 112 -19.04 -10.45 -0.95
CA THR A 112 -18.95 -9.28 -0.07
C THR A 112 -17.60 -9.25 0.66
N ALA A 113 -17.11 -10.39 1.15
CA ALA A 113 -15.81 -10.47 1.81
C ALA A 113 -14.65 -10.07 0.88
N ILE A 114 -14.70 -10.45 -0.40
CA ILE A 114 -13.72 -10.03 -1.41
C ILE A 114 -13.72 -8.50 -1.54
N GLU A 115 -14.88 -7.87 -1.66
CA GLU A 115 -14.97 -6.41 -1.81
C GLU A 115 -14.50 -5.68 -0.54
N ILE A 116 -14.79 -6.21 0.65
CA ILE A 116 -14.25 -5.68 1.92
C ILE A 116 -12.72 -5.72 1.91
N VAL A 117 -12.12 -6.85 1.48
CA VAL A 117 -10.66 -7.00 1.45
C VAL A 117 -10.04 -6.07 0.41
N LYS A 118 -10.64 -5.92 -0.78
CA LYS A 118 -10.18 -4.96 -1.80
C LYS A 118 -10.30 -3.51 -1.32
N GLY A 119 -11.34 -3.19 -0.55
CA GLY A 119 -11.56 -1.89 0.09
C GLY A 119 -10.70 -1.66 1.34
N GLY A 120 -9.81 -2.59 1.69
CA GLY A 120 -8.93 -2.46 2.85
C GLY A 120 -9.65 -2.52 4.22
N GLY A 121 -10.91 -2.96 4.26
CA GLY A 121 -11.69 -3.03 5.48
C GLY A 121 -12.17 -1.67 6.02
N ILE A 122 -12.11 -0.62 5.21
CA ILE A 122 -12.62 0.71 5.56
C ILE A 122 -14.13 0.74 5.26
N ASN A 123 -14.93 1.02 6.28
CA ASN A 123 -16.35 1.33 6.10
C ASN A 123 -16.47 2.85 5.89
N GLU A 124 -17.02 3.30 4.76
CA GLU A 124 -17.53 4.68 4.63
C GLU A 124 -18.76 4.90 5.52
#